data_AF-A0A0F9SW79-F1
#
_entry.id   AF-A0A0F9SW79-F1
#
_cell.length_a   1.000
_cell.length_b   1.000
_cell.length_c   1.000
_cell.angle_alpha   90.00
_cell.angle_beta   90.00
_cell.angle_gamma   90.00
#
_symmetry.space_group_name_H-M   'P 1'
#
loop_
_entity.id
_entity.type
_entity.pdbx_description
1 polymer ?
#
loop_
_entity_poly.entity_id
_entity_poly.type
_entity_poly.pdbx_seq_one_letter_code
_entity_poly.pdbx_strand_id
1 'polypeptide(L)' 'MVTKAKAKKILKHGSVHGKSLSKKQRGFFGARASRK' A
#
# COMPACT_ATOMS: atom_id res chain seq x y z
N MET A 1 -0.90 7.81 9.99
CA MET A 1 -1.76 6.61 9.75
C MET A 1 -2.00 6.43 8.25
N VAL A 2 -1.94 5.21 7.71
CA VAL A 2 -2.20 4.96 6.27
C VAL A 2 -3.70 4.74 6.07
N THR A 3 -4.38 5.67 5.40
CA THR A 3 -5.81 5.51 5.09
C THR A 3 -6.02 4.45 4.01
N LYS A 4 -7.24 3.91 3.90
CA LYS A 4 -7.63 2.96 2.84
C LYS A 4 -7.35 3.51 1.45
N ALA A 5 -7.68 4.78 1.23
CA ALA A 5 -7.40 5.49 -0.03
C ALA A 5 -5.89 5.61 -0.29
N LYS A 6 -5.10 5.97 0.73
CA LYS A 6 -3.64 6.07 0.60
C LYS A 6 -3.00 4.70 0.31
N ALA A 7 -3.48 3.64 0.97
CA ALA A 7 -3.03 2.27 0.71
C ALA A 7 -3.34 1.81 -0.73
N LYS A 8 -4.56 2.05 -1.23
CA LYS A 8 -4.92 1.77 -2.63
C LYS A 8 -4.02 2.53 -3.62
N LYS A 9 -3.76 3.82 -3.35
CA LYS A 9 -2.87 4.64 -4.20
C LYS A 9 -1.45 4.08 -4.23
N ILE A 10 -0.89 3.72 -3.07
CA ILE A 10 0.44 3.10 -2.95
C ILE A 10 0.51 1.77 -3.70
N LEU A 11 -0.50 0.91 -3.58
CA LEU A 11 -0.56 -0.36 -4.32
C LEU A 11 -0.67 -0.15 -5.84
N LYS A 12 -1.46 0.84 -6.29
CA LYS A 12 -1.60 1.18 -7.71
C LYS A 12 -0.29 1.67 -8.32
N HIS A 13 0.47 2.50 -7.60
CA HIS A 13 1.77 2.99 -8.05
C HIS A 13 2.90 1.98 -7.88
N GLY A 14 2.72 0.96 -7.02
CA GLY A 14 3.74 -0.08 -6.79
C GLY A 14 5.00 0.41 -6.07
N SER A 15 5.02 1.65 -5.59
CA SER A 15 6.15 2.27 -4.90
C SER A 15 5.70 3.18 -3.76
N VAL A 16 6.59 3.40 -2.79
CA VAL A 16 6.42 4.36 -1.71
C VAL A 16 7.73 5.11 -1.50
N HIS A 17 7.66 6.45 -1.48
CA HIS A 17 8.83 7.33 -1.33
C HIS A 17 9.95 7.04 -2.35
N GLY A 18 9.59 6.79 -3.61
CA GLY A 18 10.54 6.49 -4.68
C GLY A 18 11.14 5.08 -4.65
N LYS A 19 10.75 4.23 -3.69
CA LYS A 19 11.20 2.83 -3.59
C LYS A 19 10.09 1.87 -3.96
N SER A 20 10.40 0.87 -4.77
CA SER A 20 9.47 -0.21 -5.10
C SER A 20 9.02 -0.97 -3.85
N LEU A 21 7.76 -1.39 -3.82
CA LEU A 21 7.21 -2.11 -2.68
C LEU A 21 7.78 -3.53 -2.61
N SER A 22 8.33 -3.88 -1.45
CA SER A 22 8.63 -5.27 -1.13
C SER A 22 7.36 -6.12 -1.00
N LYS A 23 7.49 -7.45 -1.07
CA LYS A 23 6.37 -8.39 -0.90
C LYS A 23 5.64 -8.19 0.43
N LYS A 24 6.38 -7.98 1.53
CA LYS A 24 5.81 -7.67 2.85
C LYS A 24 5.02 -6.35 2.84
N GLN A 25 5.56 -5.30 2.22
CA GLN A 25 4.86 -4.02 2.11
C GLN A 25 3.60 -4.13 1.26
N ARG A 26 3.64 -4.86 0.12
CA ARG A 26 2.43 -5.13 -0.69
C ARG A 26 1.36 -5.82 0.15
N GLY A 27 1.73 -6.81 0.97
CA GLY A 27 0.81 -7.47 1.90
C GLY A 27 0.20 -6.51 2.93
N PHE A 28 1.01 -5.69 3.58
CA PHE A 28 0.55 -4.71 4.57
C PHE A 28 -0.41 -3.67 3.96
N PHE A 29 -0.03 -3.08 2.83
CA PHE A 29 -0.89 -2.10 2.15
C PHE A 29 -2.14 -2.77 1.58
N GLY A 30 -2.05 -4.02 1.12
CA GLY A 30 -3.21 -4.84 0.72
C GLY A 30 -4.22 -4.99 1.84
N ALA A 31 -3.77 -5.41 3.03
CA ALA A 31 -4.62 -5.53 4.20
C ALA A 31 -5.27 -4.20 4.59
N ARG A 32 -4.53 -3.08 4.51
CA ARG A 32 -5.10 -1.74 4.79
C ARG A 32 -6.05 -1.23 3.71
N ALA A 33 -5.86 -1.63 2.45
CA ALA A 33 -6.75 -1.29 1.35
C ALA A 33 -8.08 -2.07 1.40
N SER A 34 -8.06 -3.27 1.98
CA SER A 34 -9.22 -4.17 2.10
C SER A 34 -9.98 -4.05 3.42
N ARG A 35 -9.41 -3.41 4.45
CA ARG A 35 -10.11 -3.17 5.73
C ARG A 35 -11.43 -2.42 5.45
N LYS A 36 -12.55 -3.02 5.90
CA LYS A 36 -13.92 -2.55 5.64
C LYS A 36 -14.08 -1.12 6.12
#